data_AF-A0A4T0BK38-F1
#
_entry.id   AF-A0A4T0BK38-F1
#
_cell.length_a   1.000
_cell.length_b   1.000
_cell.length_c   1.000
_cell.angle_alpha   90.00
_cell.angle_beta   90.00
_cell.angle_gamma   90.00
#
_symmetry.space_group_name_H-M   'P 1'
#
loop_
_entity.id
_entity.type
_entity.pdbx_description
1 polymer ?
#
loop_
_entity_poly.entity_id
_entity_poly.type
_entity_poly.pdbx_seq_one_letter_code
_entity_poly.pdbx_strand_id
1 'polypeptide(L)'
;MQPYKWYWRIEPGISFACPITFDPFVYMSHNKKRYAYAIALQEVGSTVRSLYRAVSDYKDNLHISSSRYWTALINPSWAPFPIRWLLRLAPYRDINGDEWNLCHFWNNFELADLDFLRQDDHRHMMAHLDKLGGFYSERWGDASVRSFAATLLLKPEEIHYFGDDICYCHGDFCSPGINLLGEKDSCPIVREVEEKEKKGVFNEMCLDRFRRANVM
;
A
#
# COMPACT_ATOMS: atom_id res chain seq x y z
N MET A 1 7.00 -9.51 20.74
CA MET A 1 5.67 -9.15 20.20
C MET A 1 4.56 -10.18 20.48
N GLN A 2 4.82 -11.37 21.04
CA GLN A 2 3.78 -12.41 21.26
C GLN A 2 2.57 -12.00 22.13
N PRO A 3 2.70 -11.23 23.23
CA PRO A 3 1.55 -10.92 24.06
C PRO A 3 0.64 -9.82 23.49
N TYR A 4 1.02 -9.21 22.36
CA TYR A 4 0.30 -8.09 21.78
C TYR A 4 -0.55 -8.55 20.59
N LYS A 5 -1.72 -7.91 20.47
CA LYS A 5 -2.59 -8.02 19.29
C LYS A 5 -2.27 -6.95 18.25
N TRP A 6 -1.97 -5.73 18.66
CA TRP A 6 -1.70 -4.62 17.76
C TRP A 6 -0.25 -4.20 17.83
N TYR A 7 0.23 -3.61 16.75
CA TYR A 7 1.48 -2.86 16.76
C TYR A 7 1.35 -1.60 15.91
N TRP A 8 2.09 -0.57 16.28
CA TRP A 8 2.29 0.62 15.48
C TRP A 8 3.77 0.75 15.17
N ARG A 9 4.13 0.67 13.89
CA ARG A 9 5.49 0.94 13.42
C ARG A 9 5.78 2.43 13.49
N ILE A 10 6.93 2.75 14.07
CA ILE A 10 7.46 4.10 14.22
C ILE A 10 8.91 4.07 13.76
N GLU A 11 9.28 5.00 12.88
CA GLU A 11 10.64 5.13 12.36
C GLU A 11 11.33 6.43 12.81
N PRO A 12 12.67 6.49 12.77
CA PRO A 12 13.39 7.75 12.93
C PRO A 12 13.05 8.75 11.81
N GLY A 13 13.13 10.05 12.10
CA GLY A 13 12.91 11.10 11.10
C GLY A 13 11.44 11.35 10.74
N ILE A 14 10.52 10.86 11.58
CA ILE A 14 9.09 11.16 11.47
C ILE A 14 8.71 12.40 12.29
N SER A 15 7.58 13.01 11.93
CA SER A 15 6.92 13.99 12.76
C SER A 15 5.40 13.80 12.74
N PHE A 16 4.77 14.09 13.88
CA PHE A 16 3.32 14.23 13.98
C PHE A 16 3.02 15.72 14.09
N ALA A 17 2.43 16.28 13.04
CA ALA A 17 2.23 17.72 12.90
C ALA A 17 1.01 18.23 13.70
N CYS A 18 0.12 17.32 14.08
CA CYS A 18 -1.12 17.58 14.81
C CYS A 18 -1.19 16.70 16.08
N PRO A 19 -1.81 17.19 17.18
CA PRO A 19 -2.10 16.34 18.34
C PRO A 19 -3.05 15.20 17.99
N ILE A 20 -2.74 13.99 18.42
CA ILE A 20 -3.63 12.82 18.28
C ILE A 20 -4.58 12.82 19.48
N THR A 21 -5.86 13.10 19.23
CA THR A 21 -6.89 13.31 20.27
C THR A 21 -7.71 12.07 20.61
N PHE A 22 -7.38 10.92 20.02
CA PHE A 22 -8.07 9.65 20.20
C PHE A 22 -7.07 8.49 20.33
N ASP A 23 -7.53 7.34 20.83
CA ASP A 23 -6.71 6.12 20.85
C ASP A 23 -6.87 5.35 19.53
N PRO A 24 -5.83 5.27 18.69
CA PRO A 24 -5.93 4.62 17.39
C PRO A 24 -6.07 3.10 17.50
N PHE A 25 -5.56 2.46 18.56
CA PHE A 25 -5.74 1.02 18.76
C PHE A 25 -7.19 0.68 19.10
N VAL A 26 -7.80 1.50 19.97
CA VAL A 26 -9.23 1.39 20.30
C VAL A 26 -10.08 1.62 19.05
N TYR A 27 -9.76 2.64 18.24
CA TYR A 27 -10.45 2.90 16.98
C TYR A 27 -10.39 1.68 16.05
N MET A 28 -9.21 1.11 15.83
CA MET A 28 -9.02 -0.05 14.96
C MET A 28 -9.85 -1.25 15.44
N SER A 29 -9.80 -1.54 16.73
CA SER A 29 -10.55 -2.63 17.36
C SER A 29 -12.07 -2.45 17.25
N HIS A 30 -12.59 -1.27 17.64
CA HIS A 30 -14.02 -0.98 17.61
C HIS A 30 -14.60 -1.00 16.19
N ASN A 31 -13.85 -0.49 15.21
CA ASN A 31 -14.28 -0.41 13.81
C ASN A 31 -13.89 -1.65 12.98
N LYS A 32 -13.39 -2.72 13.63
CA LYS A 32 -12.99 -3.99 12.99
C LYS A 32 -11.98 -3.79 11.84
N LYS A 33 -11.10 -2.80 11.99
CA LYS A 33 -10.00 -2.53 11.05
C LYS A 33 -8.82 -3.39 11.45
N ARG A 34 -8.12 -4.00 10.49
CA ARG A 34 -6.97 -4.88 10.72
C ARG A 34 -5.67 -4.33 10.17
N TYR A 35 -5.72 -3.37 9.25
CA TYR A 35 -4.53 -2.72 8.70
C TYR A 35 -4.81 -1.23 8.45
N ALA A 36 -3.86 -0.37 8.80
CA ALA A 36 -3.98 1.06 8.60
C ALA A 36 -2.68 1.68 8.08
N TYR A 37 -2.85 2.66 7.20
CA TYR A 37 -1.77 3.44 6.59
C TYR A 37 -2.11 4.94 6.62
N ALA A 38 -1.08 5.79 6.58
CA ALA A 38 -1.26 7.24 6.50
C ALA A 38 -0.79 7.82 5.16
N ILE A 39 0.11 7.13 4.45
CA ILE A 39 0.68 7.58 3.17
C ILE A 39 0.66 6.43 2.17
N ALA A 40 0.44 6.75 0.89
CA ALA A 40 0.52 5.80 -0.22
C ALA A 40 1.43 6.38 -1.31
N LEU A 41 2.39 5.57 -1.79
CA LEU A 41 3.42 5.98 -2.75
C LEU A 41 3.50 5.00 -3.92
N GLN A 42 4.17 5.42 -4.99
CA GLN A 42 4.64 4.51 -6.04
C GLN A 42 6.02 3.96 -5.68
N GLU A 43 6.19 2.65 -5.87
CA GLU A 43 7.47 1.97 -5.75
C GLU A 43 8.36 2.26 -6.97
N VAL A 44 9.68 2.12 -6.79
CA VAL A 44 10.64 2.23 -7.88
C VAL A 44 10.65 0.93 -8.68
N GLY A 45 9.97 0.88 -9.82
CA GLY A 45 9.75 -0.39 -10.56
C GLY A 45 11.00 -1.22 -10.92
N SER A 46 12.20 -0.62 -10.97
CA SER A 46 13.45 -1.38 -11.17
C SER A 46 13.84 -2.30 -10.01
N THR A 47 13.23 -2.13 -8.84
CA THR A 47 13.57 -2.84 -7.59
C THR A 47 12.70 -4.08 -7.36
N VAL A 48 11.57 -4.14 -8.05
CA VAL A 48 10.45 -5.08 -7.83
C VAL A 48 9.96 -5.67 -9.16
N ARG A 49 10.90 -5.92 -10.08
CA ARG A 49 10.63 -6.26 -11.48
C ARG A 49 9.76 -7.51 -11.63
N SER A 50 9.94 -8.52 -10.78
CA SER A 50 9.18 -9.78 -10.83
C SER A 50 8.16 -9.95 -9.70
N LEU A 51 8.08 -8.99 -8.76
CA LEU A 51 7.21 -9.11 -7.58
C LEU A 51 5.74 -9.24 -7.94
N TYR A 52 5.22 -8.38 -8.82
CA TYR A 52 3.80 -8.42 -9.20
C TYR A 52 3.43 -9.76 -9.86
N ARG A 53 4.29 -10.27 -10.74
CA ARG A 53 4.10 -11.58 -11.38
C ARG A 53 4.02 -12.69 -10.33
N ALA A 54 4.98 -12.73 -9.40
CA ALA A 54 5.02 -13.73 -8.34
C ALA A 54 3.74 -13.72 -7.48
N VAL A 55 3.28 -12.53 -7.09
CA VAL A 55 2.07 -12.36 -6.29
C VAL A 55 0.80 -12.69 -7.09
N SER A 56 0.72 -12.27 -8.35
CA SER A 56 -0.43 -12.59 -9.21
C SER A 56 -0.54 -14.09 -9.48
N ASP A 57 0.57 -14.76 -9.77
CA ASP A 57 0.61 -16.21 -9.94
C ASP A 57 0.19 -16.93 -8.65
N TYR A 58 0.65 -16.45 -7.49
CA TYR A 58 0.22 -16.98 -6.19
C TYR A 58 -1.30 -16.85 -6.00
N LYS A 59 -1.86 -15.67 -6.27
CA LYS A 59 -3.29 -15.38 -6.20
C LYS A 59 -4.09 -16.31 -7.12
N ASP A 60 -3.66 -16.47 -8.37
CA ASP A 60 -4.36 -17.26 -9.37
C ASP A 60 -4.30 -18.76 -9.04
N ASN A 61 -3.14 -19.27 -8.60
CA ASN A 61 -2.97 -20.67 -8.20
C ASN A 61 -3.87 -21.05 -7.03
N LEU A 62 -4.08 -20.14 -6.07
CA LEU A 62 -4.95 -20.34 -4.91
C LEU A 62 -6.41 -19.92 -5.17
N HIS A 63 -6.74 -19.50 -6.39
CA HIS A 63 -8.09 -19.05 -6.77
C HIS A 63 -8.64 -17.94 -5.86
N ILE A 64 -7.77 -17.04 -5.39
CA ILE A 64 -8.16 -15.92 -4.53
C ILE A 64 -8.90 -14.87 -5.37
N SER A 65 -10.08 -14.47 -4.92
CA SER A 65 -10.89 -13.45 -5.59
C SER A 65 -10.25 -12.07 -5.49
N SER A 66 -10.35 -11.28 -6.57
CA SER A 66 -9.82 -9.92 -6.60
C SER A 66 -10.66 -8.99 -5.71
N SER A 67 -10.02 -8.33 -4.75
CA SER A 67 -10.65 -7.27 -3.95
C SER A 67 -10.70 -5.94 -4.71
N ARG A 68 -11.50 -4.97 -4.23
CA ARG A 68 -11.50 -3.60 -4.78
C ARG A 68 -10.10 -2.96 -4.70
N TYR A 69 -9.38 -3.22 -3.63
CA TYR A 69 -8.00 -2.74 -3.46
C TYR A 69 -7.03 -3.41 -4.43
N TRP A 70 -7.17 -4.71 -4.68
CA TRP A 70 -6.38 -5.41 -5.71
C TRP A 70 -6.59 -4.77 -7.08
N THR A 71 -7.83 -4.53 -7.47
CA THR A 71 -8.16 -3.85 -8.73
C THR A 71 -7.56 -2.44 -8.80
N ALA A 72 -7.51 -1.71 -7.67
CA ALA A 72 -6.91 -0.38 -7.60
C ALA A 72 -5.40 -0.37 -7.82
N LEU A 73 -4.71 -1.48 -7.55
CA LEU A 73 -3.28 -1.68 -7.83
C LEU A 73 -2.99 -1.95 -9.31
N ILE A 74 -3.99 -2.31 -10.11
CA ILE A 74 -3.77 -2.78 -11.47
C ILE A 74 -4.02 -1.66 -12.48
N ASN A 75 -3.14 -1.61 -13.49
CA ASN A 75 -3.39 -0.93 -14.75
C ASN A 75 -3.72 -1.99 -15.80
N PRO A 76 -4.90 -1.90 -16.43
CA PRO A 76 -5.25 -2.82 -17.51
C PRO A 76 -4.30 -2.63 -18.70
N SER A 77 -4.02 -3.74 -19.38
CA SER A 77 -3.22 -3.79 -20.60
C SER A 77 -3.75 -2.83 -21.65
N TRP A 78 -2.86 -2.07 -22.27
CA TRP A 78 -3.19 -1.21 -23.41
C TRP A 78 -3.50 -2.01 -24.69
N ALA A 79 -2.96 -3.24 -24.80
CA ALA A 79 -3.10 -4.06 -26.01
C ALA A 79 -4.46 -4.78 -26.07
N PRO A 80 -5.12 -4.81 -27.24
CA PRO A 80 -6.36 -5.55 -27.43
C PRO A 80 -6.13 -7.07 -27.56
N PHE A 81 -7.20 -7.84 -27.42
CA PHE A 81 -7.21 -9.25 -27.80
C PHE A 81 -7.05 -9.38 -29.33
N PRO A 82 -6.25 -10.33 -29.86
CA PRO A 82 -5.51 -11.37 -29.15
C PRO A 82 -4.08 -10.97 -28.72
N ILE A 83 -3.52 -9.84 -29.17
CA ILE A 83 -2.10 -9.49 -28.95
C ILE A 83 -1.74 -9.39 -27.45
N ARG A 84 -2.73 -9.05 -26.60
CA ARG A 84 -2.58 -8.93 -25.15
C ARG A 84 -1.83 -10.08 -24.49
N TRP A 85 -2.03 -11.34 -24.91
CA TRP A 85 -1.36 -12.49 -24.27
C TRP A 85 0.17 -12.44 -24.41
N LEU A 86 0.71 -11.79 -25.46
CA LEU A 86 2.15 -11.66 -25.66
C LEU A 86 2.81 -10.79 -24.58
N LEU A 87 2.06 -9.87 -23.97
CA LEU A 87 2.58 -8.99 -22.92
C LEU A 87 2.95 -9.76 -21.65
N ARG A 88 2.42 -10.97 -21.43
CA ARG A 88 2.78 -11.83 -20.28
C ARG A 88 4.26 -12.23 -20.24
N LEU A 89 4.97 -12.09 -21.37
CA LEU A 89 6.41 -12.38 -21.46
C LEU A 89 7.26 -11.36 -20.68
N ALA A 90 6.69 -10.18 -20.39
CA ALA A 90 7.34 -9.20 -19.54
C ALA A 90 7.22 -9.63 -18.05
N PRO A 91 8.33 -9.67 -17.29
CA PRO A 91 8.33 -10.18 -15.92
C PRO A 91 7.54 -9.31 -14.92
N TYR A 92 7.23 -8.07 -15.29
CA TYR A 92 6.45 -7.12 -14.48
C TYR A 92 4.95 -7.14 -14.80
N ARG A 93 4.49 -8.09 -15.63
CA ARG A 93 3.08 -8.26 -16.02
C ARG A 93 2.55 -9.62 -15.58
N ASP A 94 1.24 -9.70 -15.36
CA ASP A 94 0.56 -10.96 -15.03
C ASP A 94 0.29 -11.83 -16.27
N ILE A 95 -0.40 -12.95 -16.08
CA ILE A 95 -0.72 -13.89 -17.16
C ILE A 95 -1.68 -13.31 -18.22
N ASN A 96 -2.47 -12.32 -17.83
CA ASN A 96 -3.40 -11.59 -18.68
C ASN A 96 -2.74 -10.37 -19.34
N GLY A 97 -1.46 -10.11 -19.05
CA GLY A 97 -0.71 -8.98 -19.57
C GLY A 97 -0.91 -7.69 -18.79
N ASP A 98 -1.69 -7.67 -17.70
CA ASP A 98 -1.89 -6.45 -16.91
C ASP A 98 -0.66 -6.14 -16.07
N GLU A 99 -0.54 -4.88 -15.64
CA GLU A 99 0.62 -4.41 -14.91
C GLU A 99 0.22 -3.82 -13.56
N TRP A 100 1.10 -3.97 -12.58
CA TRP A 100 0.98 -3.22 -11.34
C TRP A 100 1.34 -1.75 -11.58
N ASN A 101 0.51 -0.84 -11.09
CA ASN A 101 0.73 0.60 -11.16
C ASN A 101 1.79 1.12 -10.17
N LEU A 102 2.49 0.21 -9.49
CA LEU A 102 3.52 0.44 -8.48
C LEU A 102 3.02 1.06 -7.17
N CYS A 103 1.71 1.33 -7.02
CA CYS A 103 1.17 1.87 -5.79
C CYS A 103 1.28 0.88 -4.63
N HIS A 104 1.60 1.37 -3.44
CA HIS A 104 1.62 0.60 -2.21
C HIS A 104 1.33 1.51 -1.01
N PHE A 105 0.93 0.91 0.11
CA PHE A 105 0.85 1.56 1.41
C PHE A 105 2.27 1.77 1.95
N TRP A 106 2.61 3.00 2.25
CA TRP A 106 3.95 3.32 2.73
C TRP A 106 4.05 3.01 4.22
N ASN A 107 4.71 1.90 4.53
CA ASN A 107 4.56 1.23 5.81
C ASN A 107 5.51 1.71 6.90
N ASN A 108 6.24 2.80 6.67
CA ASN A 108 6.92 3.56 7.74
C ASN A 108 5.88 4.02 8.79
N PHE A 109 4.67 4.37 8.34
CA PHE A 109 3.47 4.40 9.17
C PHE A 109 2.66 3.13 8.91
N GLU A 110 2.65 2.21 9.87
CA GLU A 110 1.82 1.00 9.81
C GLU A 110 1.21 0.75 11.19
N LEU A 111 -0.12 0.74 11.27
CA LEU A 111 -0.86 0.28 12.43
C LEU A 111 -1.67 -0.95 12.02
N ALA A 112 -1.30 -2.12 12.55
CA ALA A 112 -1.88 -3.38 12.07
C ALA A 112 -2.10 -4.41 13.18
N ASP A 113 -3.04 -5.31 12.89
CA ASP A 113 -3.36 -6.49 13.67
C ASP A 113 -2.26 -7.55 13.46
N LEU A 114 -1.57 -7.92 14.53
CA LEU A 114 -0.57 -8.98 14.51
C LEU A 114 -1.20 -10.33 14.19
N ASP A 115 -2.50 -10.55 14.46
CA ASP A 115 -3.19 -11.78 14.09
C ASP A 115 -3.34 -11.91 12.56
N PHE A 116 -3.49 -10.78 11.85
CA PHE A 116 -3.38 -10.76 10.38
C PHE A 116 -2.00 -11.20 9.90
N LEU A 117 -0.91 -10.73 10.54
CA LEU A 117 0.45 -11.13 10.16
C LEU A 117 0.78 -12.59 10.55
N ARG A 118 0.06 -13.13 11.53
CA ARG A 118 0.22 -14.48 12.07
C ARG A 118 -0.69 -15.52 11.39
N GLN A 119 -1.67 -15.11 10.61
CA GLN A 119 -2.58 -16.05 9.96
C GLN A 119 -1.83 -16.92 8.96
N ASP A 120 -2.28 -18.17 8.78
CA ASP A 120 -1.58 -19.16 7.95
C ASP A 120 -1.44 -18.71 6.50
N ASP A 121 -2.46 -18.04 5.95
CA ASP A 121 -2.43 -17.52 4.58
C ASP A 121 -1.32 -16.48 4.38
N HIS A 122 -1.11 -15.60 5.37
CA HIS A 122 -0.04 -14.60 5.32
C HIS A 122 1.34 -15.28 5.41
N ARG A 123 1.52 -16.24 6.31
CA ARG A 123 2.78 -17.00 6.42
C ARG A 123 3.07 -17.81 5.16
N HIS A 124 2.04 -18.42 4.57
CA HIS A 124 2.16 -19.19 3.35
C HIS A 124 2.56 -18.32 2.17
N MET A 125 1.96 -17.13 2.02
CA MET A 125 2.37 -16.15 1.02
C MET A 125 3.82 -15.71 1.23
N MET A 126 4.21 -15.38 2.47
CA MET A 126 5.59 -14.99 2.77
C MET A 126 6.59 -16.12 2.48
N ALA A 127 6.28 -17.36 2.83
CA ALA A 127 7.13 -18.52 2.53
C ALA A 127 7.25 -18.78 1.02
N HIS A 128 6.17 -18.54 0.26
CA HIS A 128 6.19 -18.62 -1.20
C HIS A 128 7.13 -17.57 -1.79
N LEU A 129 7.02 -16.30 -1.37
CA LEU A 129 7.86 -15.21 -1.86
C LEU A 129 9.33 -15.40 -1.45
N ASP A 130 9.59 -15.85 -0.23
CA ASP A 130 10.96 -16.12 0.25
C ASP A 130 11.65 -17.21 -0.59
N LYS A 131 10.93 -18.28 -0.93
CA LYS A 131 11.43 -19.35 -1.80
C LYS A 131 11.82 -18.87 -3.20
N LEU A 132 11.17 -17.81 -3.71
CA LEU A 132 11.51 -17.22 -5.02
C LEU A 132 12.79 -16.39 -4.98
N GLY A 133 13.27 -15.99 -3.80
CA GLY A 133 14.56 -15.32 -3.61
C GLY A 133 14.61 -13.86 -4.04
N GLY A 134 13.49 -13.26 -4.45
CA GLY A 134 13.43 -11.88 -4.94
C GLY A 134 13.83 -10.81 -3.91
N PHE A 135 13.77 -11.13 -2.61
CA PHE A 135 14.32 -10.28 -1.55
C PHE A 135 15.85 -10.09 -1.66
N TYR A 136 16.56 -11.04 -2.27
CA TYR A 136 18.02 -11.03 -2.39
C TYR A 136 18.48 -10.76 -3.83
N SER A 137 17.79 -11.33 -4.82
CA SER A 137 18.14 -11.15 -6.24
C SER A 137 17.60 -9.84 -6.83
N GLU A 138 16.54 -9.29 -6.22
CA GLU A 138 16.02 -7.94 -6.48
C GLU A 138 16.06 -7.15 -5.17
N ARG A 139 15.14 -6.19 -4.98
CA ARG A 139 14.99 -5.44 -3.74
C ARG A 139 13.52 -5.31 -3.38
N TRP A 140 12.87 -6.46 -3.18
CA TRP A 140 11.48 -6.53 -2.76
C TRP A 140 11.32 -5.88 -1.37
N GLY A 141 10.80 -4.66 -1.37
CA GLY A 141 10.55 -3.89 -0.16
C GLY A 141 9.37 -4.47 0.63
N ASP A 142 9.47 -4.40 1.95
CA ASP A 142 8.42 -4.85 2.86
C ASP A 142 7.12 -4.04 2.68
N ALA A 143 7.20 -2.75 2.33
CA ALA A 143 6.04 -1.92 2.04
C ALA A 143 5.19 -2.48 0.88
N SER A 144 5.86 -2.84 -0.22
CA SER A 144 5.23 -3.44 -1.40
C SER A 144 4.64 -4.82 -1.08
N VAL A 145 5.41 -5.69 -0.41
CA VAL A 145 4.96 -7.03 -0.03
C VAL A 145 3.79 -6.98 0.95
N ARG A 146 3.84 -6.11 1.97
CA ARG A 146 2.77 -5.93 2.95
C ARG A 146 1.49 -5.39 2.29
N SER A 147 1.64 -4.48 1.33
CA SER A 147 0.49 -3.96 0.57
C SER A 147 -0.19 -5.06 -0.24
N PHE A 148 0.57 -5.90 -0.93
CA PHE A 148 0.00 -7.06 -1.60
C PHE A 148 -0.69 -8.02 -0.62
N ALA A 149 -0.06 -8.30 0.52
CA ALA A 149 -0.66 -9.15 1.56
C ALA A 149 -2.01 -8.60 2.04
N ALA A 150 -2.05 -7.30 2.37
CA ALA A 150 -3.26 -6.65 2.87
C ALA A 150 -4.36 -6.63 1.81
N THR A 151 -4.03 -6.26 0.56
CA THR A 151 -5.02 -6.18 -0.52
C THR A 151 -5.54 -7.52 -1.01
N LEU A 152 -4.77 -8.60 -0.84
CA LEU A 152 -5.18 -9.97 -1.18
C LEU A 152 -5.96 -10.67 -0.07
N LEU A 153 -5.53 -10.52 1.17
CA LEU A 153 -5.99 -11.37 2.28
C LEU A 153 -6.99 -10.68 3.21
N LEU A 154 -7.09 -9.35 3.15
CA LEU A 154 -8.08 -8.60 3.93
C LEU A 154 -9.23 -8.17 3.03
N LYS A 155 -10.40 -8.04 3.65
CA LYS A 155 -11.54 -7.37 3.02
C LYS A 155 -11.24 -5.87 2.92
N PRO A 156 -11.75 -5.17 1.90
CA PRO A 156 -11.57 -3.73 1.78
C PRO A 156 -11.97 -2.95 3.05
N GLU A 157 -13.05 -3.38 3.73
CA GLU A 157 -13.56 -2.72 4.92
C GLU A 157 -12.65 -2.91 6.15
N GLU A 158 -11.70 -3.85 6.11
CA GLU A 158 -10.72 -4.08 7.18
C GLU A 158 -9.48 -3.19 7.03
N ILE A 159 -9.33 -2.49 5.90
CA ILE A 159 -8.25 -1.54 5.66
C ILE A 159 -8.73 -0.13 6.01
N HIS A 160 -7.87 0.69 6.60
CA HIS A 160 -8.19 2.05 7.00
C HIS A 160 -7.09 3.05 6.62
N TYR A 161 -7.50 4.26 6.26
CA TYR A 161 -6.62 5.37 5.95
C TYR A 161 -6.69 6.39 7.08
N PHE A 162 -5.61 6.56 7.82
CA PHE A 162 -5.52 7.53 8.93
C PHE A 162 -4.99 8.89 8.50
N GLY A 163 -4.60 9.07 7.24
CA GLY A 163 -3.91 10.28 6.83
C GLY A 163 -4.74 11.57 6.96
N ASP A 164 -6.07 11.46 7.02
CA ASP A 164 -6.95 12.62 7.28
C ASP A 164 -7.11 12.91 8.79
N ASP A 165 -6.85 11.92 9.66
CA ASP A 165 -7.04 12.02 11.11
C ASP A 165 -5.72 12.22 11.89
N ILE A 166 -4.61 11.72 11.32
CA ILE A 166 -3.27 11.76 11.91
C ILE A 166 -2.32 12.41 10.91
N CYS A 167 -1.96 13.66 11.19
CA CYS A 167 -1.00 14.42 10.39
C CYS A 167 0.41 13.85 10.54
N TYR A 168 0.76 12.86 9.72
CA TYR A 168 2.03 12.15 9.76
C TYR A 168 2.95 12.60 8.63
N CYS A 169 4.22 12.84 8.97
CA CYS A 169 5.28 13.10 8.00
C CYS A 169 6.48 12.20 8.23
N HIS A 170 7.17 11.87 7.14
CA HIS A 170 8.47 11.20 7.15
C HIS A 170 9.34 11.78 6.03
N GLY A 171 10.36 12.56 6.40
CA GLY A 171 11.09 13.40 5.44
C GLY A 171 10.15 14.40 4.76
N ASP A 172 10.21 14.50 3.43
CA ASP A 172 9.41 15.43 2.64
C ASP A 172 7.96 14.95 2.38
N PHE A 173 7.63 13.71 2.78
CA PHE A 173 6.32 13.12 2.56
C PHE A 173 5.43 13.29 3.79
N CYS A 174 4.28 13.94 3.61
CA CYS A 174 3.30 14.21 4.67
C CYS A 174 1.89 13.74 4.31
N SER A 175 1.03 13.65 5.31
CA SER A 175 -0.40 13.38 5.20
C SER A 175 -1.21 14.35 6.06
N PRO A 176 -2.42 14.78 5.64
CA PRO A 176 -3.05 14.53 4.35
C PRO A 176 -2.45 15.42 3.26
N GLY A 177 -2.03 14.82 2.15
CA GLY A 177 -1.39 15.52 1.03
C GLY A 177 0.13 15.66 1.19
N ILE A 178 0.85 15.26 0.14
CA ILE A 178 2.32 15.28 0.07
C ILE A 178 2.77 16.63 -0.51
N ASN A 179 3.83 17.21 0.06
CA ASN A 179 4.42 18.53 -0.27
C ASN A 179 3.66 19.78 0.18
N LEU A 180 2.77 19.69 1.18
CA LEU A 180 1.92 20.83 1.51
C LEU A 180 2.48 21.84 2.51
N LEU A 181 3.55 21.55 3.26
CA LEU A 181 3.84 22.34 4.46
C LEU A 181 5.27 22.87 4.48
N GLY A 182 5.41 24.16 4.18
CA GLY A 182 6.40 24.97 4.88
C GLY A 182 6.13 24.89 6.38
N GLU A 183 7.19 24.91 7.17
CA GLU A 183 7.29 24.65 8.63
C GLU A 183 6.28 25.40 9.55
N LYS A 184 5.40 26.26 9.01
CA LYS A 184 4.47 27.12 9.75
C LYS A 184 2.99 26.76 9.69
N ASP A 185 2.53 25.91 8.77
CA ASP A 185 1.10 25.58 8.62
C ASP A 185 0.84 24.10 8.93
N SER A 186 1.31 23.58 10.05
CA SER A 186 1.35 22.16 10.44
C SER A 186 -0.01 21.42 10.53
N CYS A 187 -1.10 22.03 10.07
CA CYS A 187 -2.41 21.41 9.87
C CYS A 187 -3.13 22.14 8.72
N PRO A 188 -3.09 21.65 7.46
CA PRO A 188 -3.87 22.26 6.42
C PRO A 188 -5.33 21.80 6.59
N ILE A 189 -6.20 22.74 6.99
CA ILE A 189 -7.53 22.80 6.38
C ILE A 189 -7.26 22.78 4.88
N VAL A 190 -7.69 21.71 4.20
CA VAL A 190 -7.48 21.47 2.77
C VAL A 190 -7.59 22.78 2.00
N ARG A 191 -6.45 23.35 1.59
CA ARG A 191 -6.42 24.38 0.56
C ARG A 191 -6.03 23.70 -0.74
N GLU A 192 -6.79 23.98 -1.80
CA GLU A 192 -6.45 23.53 -3.15
C GLU A 192 -5.04 24.03 -3.50
N VAL A 193 -4.13 23.10 -3.73
CA VAL A 193 -2.76 23.40 -4.18
C VAL A 193 -2.80 23.68 -5.67
N GLU A 194 -2.34 24.86 -6.08
CA GLU A 194 -2.20 25.19 -7.49
C GLU A 194 -1.14 24.29 -8.16
N GLU A 195 -1.50 23.80 -9.35
CA GLU A 195 -0.81 22.76 -10.13
C GLU A 195 0.69 23.04 -10.42
N LYS A 196 1.14 24.29 -10.26
CA LYS A 196 2.48 24.76 -10.62
C LYS A 196 3.56 24.54 -9.55
N GLU A 197 3.20 24.23 -8.31
CA GLU A 197 4.18 23.97 -7.23
C GLU A 197 4.58 22.49 -7.10
N LYS A 198 4.03 21.62 -7.98
CA LYS A 198 4.37 20.20 -8.06
C LYS A 198 5.78 19.98 -8.62
N LYS A 199 6.83 20.22 -7.83
CA LYS A 199 8.14 19.59 -8.05
C LYS A 199 8.03 18.11 -7.71
N GLY A 200 7.75 17.32 -8.74
CA GLY A 200 7.53 15.88 -8.67
C GLY A 200 6.08 15.54 -8.91
N VAL A 201 5.76 15.10 -10.13
CA VAL A 201 4.45 14.53 -10.49
C VAL A 201 4.35 13.15 -9.85
N PHE A 202 4.19 13.08 -8.53
CA PHE A 202 4.03 11.82 -7.79
C PHE A 202 3.14 12.06 -6.56
N ASN A 203 2.12 11.20 -6.42
CA ASN A 203 1.29 10.94 -5.22
C ASN A 203 -0.16 11.43 -5.09
N GLU A 204 -0.77 12.12 -6.05
CA GLU A 204 -2.25 12.17 -6.05
C GLU A 204 -2.85 10.85 -6.58
N MET A 205 -2.14 10.12 -7.45
CA MET A 205 -2.71 8.97 -8.16
C MET A 205 -2.93 7.72 -7.28
N CYS A 206 -2.01 7.40 -6.36
CA CYS A 206 -2.15 6.19 -5.53
C CYS A 206 -3.18 6.36 -4.41
N LEU A 207 -3.12 7.48 -3.69
CA LEU A 207 -4.06 7.76 -2.62
C LEU A 207 -5.49 7.86 -3.16
N ASP A 208 -5.70 8.55 -4.29
CA ASP A 208 -7.02 8.65 -4.92
C ASP A 208 -7.56 7.27 -5.34
N ARG A 209 -6.72 6.41 -5.92
CA ARG A 209 -7.10 5.02 -6.27
C ARG A 209 -7.54 4.23 -5.05
N PHE A 210 -6.79 4.32 -3.94
CA PHE A 210 -7.14 3.61 -2.71
C PHE A 210 -8.38 4.18 -2.02
N ARG A 211 -8.59 5.50 -2.06
CA ARG A 211 -9.82 6.12 -1.57
C ARG A 211 -11.05 5.63 -2.34
N ARG A 212 -10.97 5.57 -3.68
CA ARG A 212 -12.04 5.00 -4.51
C ARG A 212 -12.30 3.52 -4.18
N ALA A 213 -11.26 2.74 -3.94
CA ALA A 213 -11.40 1.32 -3.56
C ALA A 213 -12.08 1.10 -2.20
N ASN A 214 -11.93 2.05 -1.27
CA ASN A 214 -12.47 1.96 0.08
C ASN A 214 -13.99 2.24 0.16
N VAL A 215 -14.51 3.07 -0.76
CA VAL A 215 -15.89 3.59 -0.71
C VAL A 215 -16.87 2.84 -1.61
N MET A 216 -16.40 2.25 -2.72
CA MET A 216 -17.24 1.45 -3.64
C MET A 216 -17.62 0.08 -3.05
#